data_AF-A0A383DUP7-F1
#
_entry.id   AF-A0A383DUP7-F1
#
_cell.length_a   1.000
_cell.length_b   1.000
_cell.length_c   1.000
_cell.angle_alpha   90.00
_cell.angle_beta   90.00
_cell.angle_gamma   90.00
#
_symmetry.space_group_name_H-M   'P 1'
#
loop_
_entity.id
_entity.type
_entity.pdbx_description
1 polymer ?
#
loop_
_entity_poly.entity_id
_entity_poly.type
_entity_poly.pdbx_seq_one_letter_code
_entity_poly.pdbx_strand_id
1 'polypeptide(L)'
;MSGIAEVLTNLGYEISGSDIQSNTATEKLEKLGCSITYKHQSQNVIGKQAVVVSSAINKNNPELQEARQQKLLIVPRAEMLAELMRFRFGIAISGTHGKTTTTSLIVHIMTEAKLDPTYVIGGIINATGMNAKLG
;
A
#
# COMPACT_ATOMS: atom_id res chain seq x y z
N MET A 1 1.68 -2.95 3.01
CA MET A 1 1.31 -3.07 1.58
C MET A 1 -0.09 -2.53 1.36
N SER A 2 -1.06 -2.92 2.20
CA SER A 2 -2.47 -2.50 2.09
C SER A 2 -2.71 -1.00 1.94
N GLY A 3 -2.05 -0.14 2.72
CA GLY A 3 -2.26 1.31 2.59
C GLY A 3 -1.87 1.89 1.22
N ILE A 4 -0.81 1.36 0.59
CA ILE A 4 -0.43 1.77 -0.78
C ILE A 4 -1.46 1.26 -1.79
N ALA A 5 -1.88 0.00 -1.65
CA ALA A 5 -2.89 -0.61 -2.51
C ALA A 5 -4.21 0.18 -2.45
N GLU A 6 -4.68 0.52 -1.24
CA GLU A 6 -5.90 1.30 -1.02
C GLU A 6 -5.84 2.68 -1.71
N VAL A 7 -4.72 3.40 -1.55
CA VAL A 7 -4.54 4.70 -2.22
C VAL A 7 -4.56 4.55 -3.75
N LEU A 8 -3.86 3.55 -4.30
CA LEU A 8 -3.84 3.32 -5.74
C LEU A 8 -5.22 2.90 -6.29
N THR A 9 -5.97 2.06 -5.57
CA THR A 9 -7.35 1.71 -5.93
C THR A 9 -8.23 2.95 -5.97
N ASN A 10 -8.13 3.82 -4.97
CA ASN A 10 -8.90 5.07 -4.93
C ASN A 10 -8.47 6.07 -6.03
N LEU A 11 -7.25 5.98 -6.54
CA LEU A 11 -6.79 6.73 -7.72
C LEU A 11 -7.29 6.14 -9.05
N GLY A 12 -8.02 5.02 -9.02
CA GLY A 12 -8.61 4.38 -10.20
C GLY A 12 -7.72 3.35 -10.89
N TYR A 13 -6.61 2.93 -10.26
CA TYR A 13 -5.79 1.84 -10.80
C TYR A 13 -6.44 0.48 -10.55
N GLU A 14 -6.23 -0.46 -11.48
CA GLU A 14 -6.59 -1.86 -11.26
C GLU A 14 -5.57 -2.51 -10.32
N ILE A 15 -6.01 -2.83 -9.11
CA ILE A 15 -5.15 -3.41 -8.07
C ILE A 15 -5.54 -4.86 -7.80
N SER A 16 -4.54 -5.73 -7.83
CA SER A 16 -4.60 -7.11 -7.35
C SER A 16 -3.44 -7.40 -6.40
N GLY A 17 -3.58 -8.41 -5.55
CA GLY A 17 -2.54 -8.79 -4.60
C GLY A 17 -2.59 -10.27 -4.22
N SER A 18 -1.52 -10.72 -3.58
CA SER A 18 -1.42 -12.06 -3.02
C SER A 18 -0.95 -11.98 -1.57
N ASP A 19 -1.45 -12.89 -0.73
CA ASP A 19 -0.98 -13.09 0.65
C ASP A 19 -1.06 -14.59 0.99
N ILE A 20 -0.54 -14.99 2.16
CA ILE A 20 -0.57 -16.37 2.62
C ILE A 20 -1.91 -16.70 3.28
N GLN A 21 -2.56 -15.70 3.88
CA GLN A 21 -3.83 -15.86 4.60
C GLN A 21 -4.69 -14.61 4.53
N SER A 22 -6.00 -14.79 4.68
CA SER A 22 -6.93 -13.68 4.84
C SER A 22 -6.71 -12.96 6.18
N ASN A 23 -6.89 -11.65 6.17
CA ASN A 23 -6.90 -10.80 7.35
C ASN A 23 -7.76 -9.56 7.10
N THR A 24 -7.98 -8.76 8.14
CA THR A 24 -8.80 -7.54 8.04
C THR A 24 -8.36 -6.57 6.94
N ALA A 25 -7.06 -6.51 6.62
CA ALA A 25 -6.55 -5.62 5.58
C ALA A 25 -6.84 -6.17 4.17
N THR A 26 -6.74 -7.49 3.95
CA THR A 26 -7.09 -8.09 2.65
C THR A 26 -8.60 -8.04 2.41
N GLU A 27 -9.41 -8.34 3.42
CA GLU A 27 -10.87 -8.21 3.36
C GLU A 27 -11.33 -6.79 3.03
N LYS A 28 -10.65 -5.77 3.59
CA LYS A 28 -10.93 -4.36 3.27
C LYS A 28 -10.63 -4.07 1.80
N LEU A 29 -9.50 -4.53 1.28
CA LEU A 29 -9.13 -4.34 -0.14
C LEU A 29 -10.10 -5.05 -1.09
N GLU A 30 -10.52 -6.27 -0.74
CA GLU A 30 -11.55 -6.99 -1.51
C GLU A 30 -12.86 -6.20 -1.57
N LYS A 31 -13.30 -5.62 -0.44
CA LYS A 31 -14.48 -4.73 -0.40
C LYS A 31 -14.31 -3.47 -1.25
N LEU A 32 -13.08 -3.01 -1.45
CA LEU A 32 -12.74 -1.91 -2.35
C LEU A 32 -12.63 -2.35 -3.82
N GLY A 33 -12.86 -3.63 -4.13
CA GLY A 33 -12.82 -4.18 -5.48
C GLY A 33 -11.47 -4.75 -5.92
N CYS A 34 -10.50 -4.87 -5.01
CA CYS A 34 -9.21 -5.49 -5.33
C CYS A 34 -9.36 -7.02 -5.43
N SER A 35 -8.73 -7.63 -6.42
CA SER A 35 -8.64 -9.10 -6.51
C SER A 35 -7.49 -9.61 -5.63
N ILE A 36 -7.80 -10.34 -4.56
CA ILE A 36 -6.80 -10.91 -3.65
C ILE A 36 -6.77 -12.44 -3.77
N THR A 37 -5.57 -13.02 -3.84
CA THR A 37 -5.34 -14.46 -3.81
C THR A 37 -4.59 -14.87 -2.54
N TYR A 38 -4.95 -16.02 -1.96
CA TYR A 38 -4.35 -16.51 -0.70
C TYR A 38 -3.30 -17.60 -0.93
N LYS A 39 -2.65 -17.56 -2.08
CA LYS A 39 -1.58 -18.49 -2.45
C LYS A 39 -0.67 -17.83 -3.46
N HIS A 40 0.63 -17.88 -3.21
CA HIS A 40 1.60 -17.39 -4.16
C HIS A 40 1.73 -18.33 -5.36
N GLN A 41 1.35 -17.86 -6.56
CA GLN A 41 1.40 -18.61 -7.81
C GLN A 41 1.82 -17.69 -8.96
N SER A 42 2.62 -18.20 -9.90
CA SER A 42 3.10 -17.41 -11.04
C SER A 42 1.95 -16.80 -11.87
N GLN A 43 0.80 -17.48 -11.95
CA GLN A 43 -0.37 -16.96 -12.65
C GLN A 43 -0.88 -15.61 -12.11
N ASN A 44 -0.63 -15.28 -10.83
CA ASN A 44 -1.14 -14.06 -10.20
C ASN A 44 -0.58 -12.77 -10.81
N VAL A 45 0.56 -12.83 -11.51
CA VAL A 45 1.20 -11.67 -12.14
C VAL A 45 0.98 -11.58 -13.65
N ILE A 46 0.28 -12.56 -14.26
CA ILE A 46 0.03 -12.57 -15.70
C ILE A 46 -0.85 -11.38 -16.08
N GLY A 47 -0.43 -10.64 -17.13
CA GLY A 47 -1.14 -9.48 -17.64
C GLY A 47 -1.02 -8.22 -16.78
N LYS A 48 -0.22 -8.25 -15.71
CA LYS A 48 0.05 -7.08 -14.86
C LYS A 48 1.19 -6.26 -15.44
N GLN A 49 1.18 -4.95 -15.18
CA GLN A 49 2.18 -4.01 -15.71
C GLN A 49 3.36 -3.80 -14.77
N ALA A 50 3.13 -3.95 -13.46
CA ALA A 50 4.14 -3.81 -12.43
C ALA A 50 3.81 -4.71 -11.23
N VAL A 51 4.83 -5.06 -10.45
CA VAL A 51 4.70 -5.84 -9.22
C VAL A 51 5.38 -5.08 -8.09
N VAL A 52 4.63 -4.79 -7.03
CA VAL A 52 5.16 -4.14 -5.83
C VAL A 52 5.51 -5.19 -4.79
N VAL A 53 6.75 -5.20 -4.29
CA VAL A 53 7.21 -6.19 -3.33
C VAL A 53 7.64 -5.56 -2.01
N SER A 54 7.39 -6.27 -0.91
CA SER A 54 7.98 -5.95 0.39
C SER A 54 9.36 -6.58 0.53
N SER A 55 10.16 -6.10 1.49
CA SER A 55 11.47 -6.68 1.81
C SER A 55 11.39 -8.11 2.36
N ALA A 56 10.20 -8.56 2.78
CA ALA A 56 9.98 -9.92 3.30
C ALA A 56 9.72 -10.95 2.20
N ILE A 57 9.49 -10.53 0.95
CA ILE A 57 9.24 -11.46 -0.16
C ILE A 57 10.54 -12.20 -0.51
N ASN A 58 10.48 -13.53 -0.44
CA ASN A 58 11.59 -14.39 -0.81
C ASN A 58 11.89 -14.29 -2.32
N LYS A 59 13.18 -14.34 -2.69
CA LYS A 59 13.63 -14.36 -4.09
C LYS A 59 13.08 -15.55 -4.90
N ASN A 60 12.70 -16.63 -4.22
CA ASN A 60 12.10 -17.84 -4.78
C ASN A 60 10.57 -17.79 -4.83
N ASN A 61 9.95 -16.64 -4.50
CA ASN A 61 8.51 -16.50 -4.67
C ASN A 61 8.15 -16.68 -6.16
N PRO A 62 7.21 -17.56 -6.51
CA PRO A 62 6.87 -17.87 -7.91
C PRO A 62 6.35 -16.65 -8.68
N GLU A 63 5.67 -15.71 -8.03
CA GLU A 63 5.21 -14.46 -8.63
C GLU A 63 6.39 -13.54 -8.99
N LEU A 64 7.39 -13.47 -8.10
CA LEU A 64 8.57 -12.64 -8.33
C LEU A 64 9.47 -13.23 -9.43
N GLN A 65 9.58 -14.56 -9.50
CA GLN A 65 10.31 -15.23 -10.58
C GLN A 65 9.62 -15.01 -11.93
N GLU A 66 8.30 -15.20 -11.98
CA GLU A 66 7.52 -14.98 -13.19
C GLU A 66 7.56 -13.50 -13.63
N ALA A 67 7.42 -12.56 -12.70
CA ALA A 67 7.51 -11.13 -13.01
C ALA A 67 8.86 -10.77 -13.64
N ARG A 68 9.97 -11.38 -13.19
CA ARG A 68 11.29 -11.21 -13.81
C ARG A 68 11.34 -11.82 -15.20
N GLN A 69 10.80 -13.03 -15.38
CA GLN A 69 10.78 -13.71 -16.66
C GLN A 69 10.00 -12.90 -17.72
N GLN A 70 8.87 -12.32 -17.32
CA GLN A 70 8.04 -11.44 -18.16
C GLN A 70 8.59 -10.01 -18.26
N LYS A 71 9.72 -9.70 -17.59
CA LYS A 71 10.34 -8.37 -17.56
C LYS A 71 9.38 -7.27 -17.07
N LEU A 72 8.50 -7.61 -16.13
CA LEU A 72 7.63 -6.63 -15.49
C LEU A 72 8.45 -5.66 -14.63
N LEU A 73 7.92 -4.45 -14.45
CA LEU A 73 8.50 -3.48 -13.53
C LEU A 73 8.32 -3.98 -12.09
N ILE A 74 9.42 -4.29 -11.40
CA ILE A 74 9.39 -4.72 -10.00
C ILE A 74 9.79 -3.54 -9.13
N VAL A 75 8.86 -3.06 -8.31
CA VAL A 75 9.03 -1.85 -7.50
C VAL A 75 9.08 -2.22 -6.01
N PRO A 76 10.13 -1.84 -5.27
CA PRO A 76 10.13 -1.94 -3.82
C PRO A 76 9.02 -1.09 -3.20
N ARG A 77 8.40 -1.59 -2.12
CA ARG A 77 7.34 -0.86 -1.38
C ARG A 77 7.68 0.60 -1.06
N ALA A 78 8.92 0.87 -0.67
CA ALA A 78 9.36 2.22 -0.30
C ALA A 78 9.38 3.17 -1.50
N GLU A 79 9.80 2.69 -2.67
CA GLU A 79 9.80 3.48 -3.91
C GLU A 79 8.38 3.76 -4.39
N MET A 80 7.49 2.77 -4.32
CA MET A 80 6.06 3.00 -4.64
C MET A 80 5.43 4.05 -3.72
N LEU A 81 5.77 4.05 -2.43
CA LEU A 81 5.33 5.09 -1.51
C LEU A 81 5.88 6.47 -1.88
N ALA A 82 7.15 6.54 -2.28
CA ALA A 82 7.76 7.80 -2.72
C ALA A 82 7.08 8.36 -3.98
N GLU A 83 6.72 7.49 -4.94
CA GLU A 83 5.99 7.91 -6.14
C GLU A 83 4.59 8.46 -5.83
N LEU A 84 3.89 7.91 -4.83
CA LEU A 84 2.63 8.50 -4.35
C LEU A 84 2.82 9.91 -3.78
N MET A 85 3.98 10.19 -3.18
CA MET A 85 4.29 11.52 -2.62
C MET A 85 4.72 12.53 -3.69
N ARG A 86 5.25 12.07 -4.82
CA ARG A 86 5.93 12.89 -5.85
C ARG A 86 5.08 14.04 -6.39
N PHE A 87 3.77 13.86 -6.49
CA PHE A 87 2.83 14.84 -7.06
C PHE A 87 1.99 15.57 -6.01
N ARG A 88 2.40 15.55 -4.74
CA ARG A 88 1.71 16.18 -3.62
C ARG A 88 2.72 16.92 -2.72
N PHE A 89 2.21 17.79 -1.86
CA PHE A 89 3.01 18.31 -0.76
C PHE A 89 3.22 17.21 0.29
N GLY A 90 4.31 16.45 0.14
CA GLY A 90 4.59 15.28 0.96
C GLY A 90 5.25 15.63 2.30
N ILE A 91 4.67 15.18 3.40
CA ILE A 91 5.27 15.27 4.75
C ILE A 91 5.76 13.87 5.15
N ALA A 92 7.08 13.67 5.19
CA ALA A 92 7.70 12.42 5.62
C ALA A 92 8.09 12.47 7.11
N ILE A 93 7.49 11.59 7.93
CA ILE A 93 7.83 11.48 9.35
C ILE A 93 8.78 10.30 9.57
N SER A 94 10.01 10.60 9.98
CA SER A 94 11.06 9.63 10.28
C SER A 94 11.48 9.68 11.75
N GLY A 95 12.25 8.67 12.20
CA GLY A 95 12.76 8.55 13.56
C GLY A 95 12.62 7.15 14.14
N THR A 96 13.35 6.82 15.21
CA THR A 96 13.28 5.49 15.84
C THR A 96 11.95 5.28 16.55
N HIS A 97 11.48 6.30 17.28
CA HIS A 97 10.22 6.31 18.03
C HIS A 97 9.31 7.47 17.62
N GLY A 98 8.06 7.46 18.08
CA GLY A 98 7.12 8.58 17.91
C GLY A 98 6.48 8.73 16.52
N LYS A 99 7.05 8.14 15.46
CA LYS A 99 6.55 8.27 14.07
C LYS A 99 5.03 8.17 13.93
N THR A 100 4.46 7.02 14.33
CA THR A 100 3.01 6.76 14.19
C THR A 100 2.16 7.78 14.94
N THR A 101 2.56 8.13 16.17
CA THR A 101 1.87 9.13 16.99
C THR A 101 1.95 10.51 16.36
N THR A 102 3.14 10.93 15.93
CA THR A 102 3.36 12.24 15.28
C THR A 102 2.58 12.33 13.97
N THR A 103 2.61 11.30 13.13
CA THR A 103 1.81 11.28 11.89
C THR A 103 0.32 11.37 12.21
N SER A 104 -0.16 10.65 13.23
CA SER A 104 -1.57 10.70 13.63
C SER A 104 -2.01 12.07 14.12
N LEU A 105 -1.16 12.76 14.90
CA LEU A 105 -1.41 14.13 15.35
C LEU A 105 -1.47 15.12 14.19
N ILE A 106 -0.55 15.02 13.23
CA ILE A 106 -0.54 15.87 12.03
C ILE A 106 -1.81 15.65 11.21
N VAL A 107 -2.17 14.39 10.95
CA VAL A 107 -3.40 14.04 10.23
C VAL A 107 -4.62 14.62 10.95
N HIS A 108 -4.69 14.48 12.27
CA HIS A 108 -5.81 15.03 13.05
C HIS A 108 -5.89 16.55 12.94
N ILE A 109 -4.78 17.27 13.14
CA ILE A 109 -4.73 18.74 13.02
C ILE A 109 -5.17 19.20 11.61
N MET A 110 -4.66 18.55 10.56
CA MET A 110 -5.02 18.89 9.18
C MET A 110 -6.50 18.59 8.88
N THR A 111 -7.04 17.52 9.46
CA THR A 111 -8.46 17.16 9.35
C THR A 111 -9.34 18.21 10.04
N GLU A 112 -9.01 18.60 11.27
CA GLU A 112 -9.71 19.67 12.01
C GLU A 112 -9.63 21.03 11.28
N ALA A 113 -8.50 21.29 10.62
CA ALA A 113 -8.31 22.44 9.74
C ALA A 113 -9.06 22.34 8.40
N LYS A 114 -9.83 21.26 8.17
CA LYS A 114 -10.60 20.99 6.94
C LYS A 114 -9.74 20.94 5.67
N LEU A 115 -8.48 20.54 5.81
CA LEU A 115 -7.54 20.42 4.69
C LEU A 115 -7.60 19.08 3.98
N ASP A 116 -8.32 18.10 4.55
CA ASP A 116 -8.47 16.72 4.07
C ASP A 116 -7.14 16.12 3.59
N PRO A 117 -6.30 15.62 4.52
CA PRO A 117 -5.00 15.08 4.16
C PRO A 117 -5.10 13.61 3.71
N THR A 118 -4.50 13.31 2.56
CA THR A 118 -4.11 11.94 2.20
C THR A 118 -2.99 11.45 3.12
N TYR A 119 -3.12 10.26 3.70
CA TYR A 119 -2.10 9.68 4.59
C TYR A 119 -1.91 8.17 4.39
N VAL A 120 -0.71 7.68 4.72
CA VAL A 120 -0.35 6.26 4.74
C VAL A 120 0.48 5.98 6.00
N ILE A 121 -0.04 5.14 6.90
CA ILE A 121 0.58 4.85 8.20
C ILE A 121 0.74 3.33 8.41
N GLY A 122 1.82 2.94 9.10
CA GLY A 122 2.08 1.54 9.50
C GLY A 122 1.19 1.02 10.63
N GLY A 123 0.08 1.68 10.95
CA GLY A 123 -0.85 1.37 12.04
C GLY A 123 -2.18 2.09 11.82
N ILE A 124 -3.20 1.73 12.60
CA ILE A 124 -4.55 2.32 12.52
C ILE A 124 -4.58 3.61 13.33
N ILE A 125 -5.09 4.70 12.75
CA ILE A 125 -5.34 5.94 13.49
C ILE A 125 -6.68 5.79 14.22
N ASN A 126 -6.69 5.95 15.55
CA ASN A 126 -7.92 5.83 16.34
C ASN A 126 -9.00 6.85 15.93
N ALA A 127 -8.59 8.08 15.55
CA ALA A 127 -9.51 9.15 15.16
C ALA A 127 -10.29 8.87 13.86
N THR A 128 -9.70 8.08 12.94
CA THR A 128 -10.34 7.79 11.64
C THR A 128 -10.70 6.31 11.48
N GLY A 129 -10.20 5.43 12.35
CA GLY A 129 -10.34 3.97 12.22
C GLY A 129 -9.58 3.38 11.03
N MET A 130 -8.74 4.17 10.35
CA MET A 130 -8.09 3.78 9.09
C MET A 130 -6.56 3.96 9.16
N ASN A 131 -5.83 3.16 8.39
CA ASN A 131 -4.38 3.24 8.23
C ASN A 131 -3.94 3.93 6.91
N ALA A 132 -4.87 4.17 6.00
CA ALA A 132 -4.70 5.01 4.82
C ALA A 132 -6.02 5.67 4.45
N LYS A 133 -5.95 6.82 3.75
CA LYS A 133 -7.09 7.52 3.15
C LYS A 133 -6.57 8.34 1.96
N LEU A 134 -7.38 8.43 0.90
CA LEU A 134 -7.25 9.40 -0.18
C LEU A 134 -8.29 10.51 -0.01
N GLY A 135 -7.88 11.75 -0.28
CA GLY A 135 -8.57 12.99 0.07
C GLY A 135 -7.57 13.77 0.86
#